data_AF-A0A2P2J8B5-F1
#
_entry.id   AF-A0A2P2J8B5-F1
#
_cell.length_a   1.000
_cell.length_b   1.000
_cell.length_c   1.000
_cell.angle_alpha   90.00
_cell.angle_beta   90.00
_cell.angle_gamma   90.00
#
_symmetry.space_group_name_H-M   'P 1'
#
loop_
_entity.id
_entity.type
_entity.pdbx_description
1 polymer ?
#
loop_
_entity_poly.entity_id
_entity_poly.type
_entity_poly.pdbx_seq_one_letter_code
_entity_poly.pdbx_strand_id
1 'polypeptide(L)'
;MPLKYLFYGLLMFQENTSAMRKEIQDLRTNARIFQLSKCTACTFTLDLPAVHFMCMHSFHQRCLGDNEKECPECAPEYRSVLEMKRSLEHNTKDQDQFFQQVKSSKDGFSVIAKYFGKGIISKTSNASMDAHRSGNASSSGGF
;
A
#
# COMPACT_ATOMS: atom_id res chain seq x y z
N MET A 1 13.48 32.95 1.86
CA MET A 1 13.86 32.01 0.78
C MET A 1 13.53 30.53 1.09
N PRO A 2 13.74 29.94 2.29
CA PRO A 2 13.52 28.50 2.52
C PRO A 2 12.04 28.05 2.61
N LEU A 3 11.13 28.91 3.08
CA LEU A 3 9.70 28.54 3.18
C LEU A 3 9.02 28.29 1.83
N LYS A 4 9.47 28.95 0.76
CA LYS A 4 8.89 28.76 -0.59
C LYS A 4 9.13 27.33 -1.11
N TYR A 5 10.31 26.76 -0.87
CA TYR A 5 10.65 25.40 -1.30
C TYR A 5 9.91 24.33 -0.50
N LEU A 6 9.73 24.54 0.81
CA LEU A 6 8.93 23.66 1.66
C LEU A 6 7.45 23.63 1.23
N PHE A 7 6.89 24.80 0.94
CA PHE A 7 5.51 24.91 0.45
C PHE A 7 5.33 24.27 -0.93
N TYR A 8 6.28 24.50 -1.85
CA TYR A 8 6.28 23.82 -3.16
C TYR A 8 6.41 22.30 -3.03
N GLY A 9 7.30 21.82 -2.15
CA GLY A 9 7.44 20.40 -1.89
C GLY A 9 6.13 19.76 -1.44
N LEU A 10 5.46 20.38 -0.46
CA LEU A 10 4.18 19.87 0.05
C LEU A 10 3.07 19.85 -1.01
N LEU A 11 2.96 20.93 -1.79
CA LEU A 11 2.00 20.98 -2.90
C LEU A 11 2.29 19.91 -3.96
N MET A 12 3.55 19.75 -4.37
CA MET A 12 3.95 18.72 -5.33
C MET A 12 3.62 17.32 -4.80
N PHE A 13 3.83 17.02 -3.51
CA PHE A 13 3.42 15.73 -2.93
C PHE A 13 1.91 15.54 -2.97
N GLN A 14 1.13 16.58 -2.64
CA GLN A 14 -0.32 16.52 -2.69
C GLN A 14 -0.84 16.31 -4.13
N GLU A 15 -0.25 17.00 -5.10
CA GLU A 15 -0.60 16.84 -6.52
C GLU A 15 -0.26 15.44 -7.02
N ASN A 16 0.96 14.95 -6.78
CA ASN A 16 1.39 13.61 -7.16
C ASN A 16 0.48 12.54 -6.55
N THR A 17 0.17 12.62 -5.25
CA THR A 17 -0.74 11.67 -4.60
C THR A 17 -2.16 11.73 -5.16
N SER A 18 -2.64 12.92 -5.53
CA SER A 18 -3.94 13.06 -6.18
C SER A 18 -3.95 12.47 -7.60
N ALA A 19 -2.88 12.65 -8.36
CA ALA A 19 -2.72 12.10 -9.69
C ALA A 19 -2.67 10.56 -9.65
N MET A 20 -1.86 9.99 -8.75
CA MET A 20 -1.80 8.54 -8.53
C MET A 20 -3.16 7.93 -8.16
N ARG A 21 -3.97 8.62 -7.33
CA ARG A 21 -5.32 8.15 -6.99
C ARG A 21 -6.26 8.12 -8.19
N LYS A 22 -6.18 9.15 -9.04
CA LYS A 22 -6.95 9.20 -10.30
C LYS A 22 -6.52 8.09 -11.24
N GLU A 23 -5.22 7.84 -11.36
CA GLU A 23 -4.68 6.74 -12.16
C GLU A 23 -5.16 5.38 -11.66
N ILE A 24 -5.15 5.12 -10.35
CA ILE A 24 -5.70 3.89 -9.76
C ILE A 24 -7.17 3.71 -10.12
N GLN A 25 -7.96 4.78 -10.08
CA GLN A 25 -9.36 4.73 -10.47
C GLN A 25 -9.51 4.40 -11.95
N ASP A 26 -8.75 5.08 -12.81
CA ASP A 26 -8.78 4.85 -14.26
C ASP A 26 -8.42 3.40 -14.63
N LEU A 27 -7.36 2.86 -14.04
CA LEU A 27 -6.95 1.46 -14.23
C LEU A 27 -8.00 0.43 -13.77
N ARG A 28 -8.89 0.82 -12.85
CA ARG A 28 -9.96 -0.05 -12.34
C ARG A 28 -11.22 -0.01 -13.19
N THR A 29 -11.53 1.13 -13.78
CA THR A 29 -12.83 1.36 -14.44
C THR A 29 -12.76 1.40 -15.96
N ASN A 30 -11.58 1.65 -16.53
CA ASN A 30 -11.44 1.87 -17.97
C ASN A 30 -10.57 0.77 -18.60
N ALA A 31 -10.93 0.39 -19.83
CA ALA A 31 -10.12 -0.49 -20.65
C ALA A 31 -8.86 0.26 -21.13
N ARG A 32 -7.73 -0.45 -21.22
CA ARG A 32 -6.47 0.08 -21.74
C ARG A 32 -6.12 -0.58 -23.07
N ILE A 33 -5.61 0.22 -24.00
CA ILE A 33 -5.12 -0.24 -25.30
C ILE A 33 -3.65 -0.64 -25.14
N PHE A 34 -3.34 -1.90 -25.43
CA PHE A 34 -1.96 -2.38 -25.46
C PHE A 34 -1.40 -2.25 -26.87
N GLN A 35 -0.49 -1.29 -27.06
CA GLN A 35 0.21 -1.08 -28.34
C GLN A 35 1.54 -1.84 -28.42
N LEU A 36 1.99 -2.45 -27.31
CA LEU A 36 3.24 -3.20 -27.28
C LEU A 36 3.15 -4.43 -28.17
N SER A 37 3.99 -4.43 -29.21
CA SER A 37 4.12 -5.53 -30.17
C SER A 37 5.28 -6.47 -29.86
N LYS A 38 5.91 -6.37 -28.68
CA LYS A 38 7.07 -7.19 -28.30
C LYS A 38 6.94 -7.76 -26.89
N CYS A 39 7.41 -8.98 -26.71
CA CYS A 39 7.45 -9.66 -25.42
C CYS A 39 8.53 -9.06 -24.53
N THR A 40 8.19 -8.73 -23.29
CA THR A 40 9.16 -8.19 -22.33
C THR A 40 10.25 -9.20 -21.98
N ALA A 41 9.92 -10.50 -21.92
CA ALA A 41 10.88 -11.55 -21.54
C ALA A 41 11.85 -11.96 -22.66
N CYS A 42 11.35 -12.14 -23.90
CA CYS A 42 12.17 -12.65 -25.01
C CYS A 42 12.49 -11.61 -26.08
N THR A 43 11.91 -10.40 -26.00
CA THR A 43 12.10 -9.25 -26.93
C THR A 43 11.62 -9.45 -28.37
N PHE A 44 11.16 -10.65 -28.72
CA PHE A 44 10.55 -10.95 -30.01
C PHE A 44 9.16 -10.35 -30.14
N THR A 45 8.67 -10.27 -31.38
CA THR A 45 7.32 -9.80 -31.67
C THR A 45 6.28 -10.65 -30.95
N LEU A 46 5.33 -9.99 -30.30
CA LEU A 46 4.21 -10.62 -29.62
C LEU A 46 3.27 -11.23 -30.67
N ASP A 47 3.03 -12.52 -30.54
CA ASP A 47 2.00 -13.25 -31.26
C ASP A 47 1.04 -13.90 -30.25
N LEU A 48 -0.10 -14.37 -30.75
CA LEU A 48 -1.12 -14.98 -29.92
C LEU A 48 -0.75 -16.45 -29.62
N PRO A 49 -1.00 -16.95 -28.39
CA PRO A 49 -1.63 -16.27 -27.26
C PRO A 49 -0.68 -15.38 -26.43
N ALA A 50 -1.17 -14.20 -26.07
CA ALA A 50 -0.44 -13.20 -25.29
C ALA A 50 -1.18 -12.83 -23.99
N VAL A 51 -0.40 -12.51 -22.95
CA VAL A 51 -0.89 -12.04 -21.65
C VAL A 51 -0.41 -10.62 -21.42
N HIS A 52 -1.35 -9.73 -21.09
CA HIS A 52 -1.08 -8.31 -20.86
C HIS A 52 -1.42 -7.94 -19.41
N PHE A 53 -0.47 -7.31 -18.72
CA PHE A 53 -0.67 -6.80 -17.37
C PHE A 53 -0.97 -5.31 -17.41
N MET A 54 -1.78 -4.80 -16.46
CA MET A 54 -2.12 -3.37 -16.39
C MET A 54 -0.94 -2.45 -16.10
N CYS A 55 0.23 -3.01 -15.74
CA CYS A 55 1.51 -2.28 -15.69
C CYS A 55 2.16 -2.08 -17.07
N MET A 56 1.43 -2.37 -18.16
CA MET A 56 1.87 -2.26 -19.56
C MET A 56 2.94 -3.27 -20.00
N HIS A 57 3.29 -4.26 -19.18
CA HIS A 57 4.13 -5.37 -19.61
C HIS A 57 3.32 -6.45 -20.32
N SER A 58 3.86 -6.93 -21.43
CA SER A 58 3.21 -7.89 -22.33
C SER A 58 4.13 -9.08 -22.56
N PHE A 59 3.58 -10.29 -22.48
CA PHE A 59 4.34 -11.53 -22.59
C PHE A 59 3.62 -12.51 -23.49
N HIS A 60 4.38 -13.35 -24.19
CA HIS A 60 3.83 -14.58 -24.73
C HIS A 60 3.37 -15.47 -23.58
N GLN A 61 2.27 -16.20 -23.74
CA GLN A 61 1.83 -17.16 -22.72
C GLN A 61 2.95 -18.17 -22.38
N ARG A 62 3.70 -18.62 -23.39
CA ARG A 62 4.85 -19.53 -23.21
C ARG A 62 6.01 -18.90 -22.41
N CYS A 63 6.20 -17.59 -22.49
CA CYS A 63 7.28 -16.90 -21.76
C CYS A 63 6.96 -16.67 -20.28
N LEU A 64 5.68 -16.81 -19.89
CA LEU A 64 5.22 -16.56 -18.53
C LEU A 64 5.27 -17.83 -17.64
N GLY A 65 5.29 -19.01 -18.24
CA GLY A 65 5.26 -20.29 -17.52
C GLY A 65 3.97 -20.45 -16.70
N ASP A 66 4.07 -21.04 -15.51
CA ASP A 66 2.91 -21.31 -14.64
C ASP A 66 2.42 -20.09 -13.83
N ASN A 67 3.11 -18.94 -13.92
CA ASN A 67 2.80 -17.74 -13.11
C ASN A 67 2.02 -16.68 -13.89
N GLU A 68 0.84 -17.05 -14.40
CA GLU A 68 0.00 -16.13 -15.20
C GLU A 68 -0.64 -14.98 -14.39
N LYS A 69 -0.54 -15.01 -13.06
CA LYS A 69 -1.25 -14.10 -12.15
C LYS A 69 -0.50 -12.81 -11.84
N GLU A 70 0.83 -12.79 -11.98
CA GLU A 70 1.66 -11.65 -11.61
C GLU A 70 2.69 -11.33 -12.68
N CYS A 71 2.94 -10.04 -12.91
CA CYS A 71 3.96 -9.60 -13.85
C CYS A 71 5.37 -9.89 -13.27
N PRO A 72 6.23 -10.65 -13.95
CA PRO A 72 7.56 -11.02 -13.42
C PRO A 72 8.49 -9.82 -13.22
N GLU A 73 8.33 -8.75 -14.01
CA GLU A 73 9.13 -7.53 -13.86
C GLU A 73 8.72 -6.70 -12.63
N CYS A 74 7.43 -6.64 -12.33
CA CYS A 74 6.91 -5.79 -11.25
C CYS A 74 6.72 -6.54 -9.92
N ALA A 75 6.57 -7.86 -9.94
CA ALA A 75 6.28 -8.67 -8.76
C ALA A 75 7.35 -8.55 -7.66
N PRO A 76 8.67 -8.54 -7.93
CA PRO A 76 9.68 -8.41 -6.89
C PRO A 76 9.54 -7.11 -6.09
N GLU A 77 9.41 -5.98 -6.80
CA GLU A 77 9.24 -4.67 -6.18
C GLU A 77 7.90 -4.58 -5.43
N TYR A 78 6.81 -5.05 -6.05
CA TYR A 78 5.50 -5.05 -5.42
C TYR A 78 5.49 -5.85 -4.10
N ARG A 79 6.12 -7.02 -4.08
CA ARG A 79 6.24 -7.86 -2.86
C ARG A 79 7.08 -7.17 -1.80
N SER A 80 8.19 -6.55 -2.16
CA SER A 80 9.04 -5.76 -1.24
C SER A 80 8.23 -4.63 -0.58
N VAL A 81 7.46 -3.87 -1.37
CA VAL A 81 6.60 -2.80 -0.86
C VAL A 81 5.51 -3.34 0.07
N LEU A 82 4.88 -4.47 -0.28
CA LEU A 82 3.88 -5.12 0.57
C LEU A 82 4.46 -5.61 1.89
N GLU A 83 5.66 -6.21 1.86
CA GLU A 83 6.36 -6.66 3.06
C GLU A 83 6.73 -5.47 3.95
N MET A 84 7.26 -4.39 3.36
CA MET A 84 7.55 -3.17 4.09
C MET A 84 6.29 -2.63 4.76
N LYS A 85 5.16 -2.54 4.04
CA LYS A 85 3.87 -2.13 4.60
C LYS A 85 3.44 -3.02 5.77
N ARG A 86 3.50 -4.36 5.60
CA ARG A 86 3.15 -5.31 6.66
C ARG A 86 4.06 -5.14 7.88
N SER A 87 5.35 -4.91 7.68
CA SER A 87 6.30 -4.67 8.77
C SER A 87 5.90 -3.42 9.56
N LEU A 88 5.54 -2.32 8.88
CA LEU A 88 5.09 -1.09 9.53
C LEU A 88 3.79 -1.30 10.32
N GLU A 89 2.82 -2.03 9.76
CA GLU A 89 1.56 -2.40 10.43
C GLU A 89 1.74 -3.36 11.62
N HIS A 90 2.81 -4.14 11.64
CA HIS A 90 3.14 -4.97 12.80
C HIS A 90 3.78 -4.14 13.92
N ASN A 91 4.71 -3.24 13.56
CA ASN A 91 5.39 -2.35 14.50
C ASN A 91 4.42 -1.39 15.22
N THR A 92 3.26 -1.05 14.64
CA THR A 92 2.25 -0.22 15.32
C THR A 92 1.62 -0.91 16.54
N LYS A 93 1.67 -2.24 16.62
CA LYS A 93 1.09 -3.04 17.71
C LYS A 93 2.03 -3.20 18.90
N ASP A 94 3.31 -2.87 18.74
CA ASP A 94 4.34 -3.01 19.76
C ASP A 94 4.71 -1.65 20.37
N GLN A 95 3.77 -1.08 21.13
CA GLN A 95 3.97 0.19 21.82
C GLN A 95 5.03 0.09 22.92
N ASP A 96 5.16 -1.08 23.55
CA ASP A 96 6.12 -1.31 24.64
C ASP A 96 7.57 -1.25 24.13
N GLN A 97 7.85 -1.84 22.97
CA GLN A 97 9.15 -1.72 22.32
C GLN A 97 9.49 -0.27 21.97
N PHE A 98 8.51 0.53 21.54
CA PHE A 98 8.71 1.95 21.30
C PHE A 98 9.14 2.67 22.59
N PHE A 99 8.41 2.52 23.69
CA PHE A 99 8.74 3.18 24.95
C PHE A 99 10.08 2.71 25.53
N GLN A 100 10.41 1.43 25.36
CA GLN A 100 11.71 0.90 25.74
C GLN A 100 12.83 1.57 24.93
N GLN A 101 12.68 1.66 23.61
CA GLN A 101 13.68 2.30 22.73
C GLN A 101 13.86 3.79 23.04
N VAL A 102 12.78 4.51 23.35
CA VAL A 102 12.87 5.92 23.77
C VAL A 102 13.66 6.04 25.07
N LYS A 103 13.33 5.23 26.09
CA LYS A 103 14.00 5.24 27.40
C LYS A 103 15.48 4.85 27.33
N SER A 104 15.83 3.91 26.46
CA SER A 104 17.22 3.44 26.29
C SER A 104 18.05 4.31 25.33
N SER A 105 17.42 5.21 24.58
CA SER A 105 18.11 6.03 23.57
C SER A 105 18.80 7.25 24.19
N LYS A 106 19.91 7.66 23.57
CA LYS A 106 20.62 8.90 23.92
C LYS A 106 19.82 10.15 23.52
N ASP A 107 19.04 10.05 22.45
CA ASP A 107 18.13 11.11 21.97
C ASP A 107 16.75 10.53 21.67
N GLY A 108 15.86 10.63 22.66
CA GLY A 108 14.49 10.17 22.54
C GLY A 108 13.68 10.90 21.48
N PHE A 109 14.01 12.17 21.18
CA PHE A 109 13.28 12.94 20.17
C PHE A 109 13.54 12.40 18.77
N SER A 110 14.77 12.01 18.45
CA SER A 110 15.09 11.34 17.18
C SER A 110 14.32 10.03 17.00
N VAL A 111 14.14 9.26 18.08
CA VAL A 111 13.34 8.02 18.05
C VAL A 111 11.88 8.36 17.79
N ILE A 112 11.30 9.33 18.51
CA ILE A 112 9.92 9.79 18.31
C ILE A 112 9.71 10.27 16.87
N ALA A 113 10.59 11.13 16.36
CA ALA A 113 10.51 11.67 15.00
C ALA A 113 10.59 10.56 13.94
N LYS A 114 11.44 9.55 14.15
CA LYS A 114 11.54 8.37 13.26
C LYS A 114 10.26 7.55 13.24
N TYR A 115 9.68 7.25 14.40
CA TYR A 115 8.44 6.48 14.49
C TYR A 115 7.23 7.25 13.95
N PHE A 116 7.19 8.56 14.20
CA PHE A 116 6.16 9.46 13.65
C PHE A 116 6.27 9.55 12.12
N GLY A 117 7.48 9.76 11.58
CA GLY A 117 7.73 9.84 10.14
C GLY A 117 7.42 8.54 9.40
N LYS A 118 7.53 7.39 10.07
CA LYS A 118 7.12 6.09 9.54
C LYS A 118 5.61 5.82 9.63
N GLY A 119 4.85 6.72 10.25
CA GLY A 119 3.41 6.54 10.48
C GLY A 119 3.07 5.44 11.49
N ILE A 120 4.03 5.00 12.30
CA ILE A 120 3.83 3.94 13.31
C ILE A 120 3.02 4.48 14.51
N ILE A 121 3.18 5.76 14.83
CA ILE A 121 2.52 6.45 15.96
C ILE A 121 1.33 7.33 15.49
N SER A 122 0.95 7.26 14.21
CA SER A 122 -0.13 8.10 13.68
C SER A 122 -1.48 7.39 13.76
N LYS A 123 -2.20 7.62 14.88
CA LYS A 123 -3.66 7.80 15.02
C LYS A 123 -4.06 7.47 16.46
N THR A 124 -4.36 8.50 17.27
CA THR A 124 -5.33 8.31 18.36
C THR A 124 -6.62 7.90 17.68
N SER A 125 -7.00 6.63 17.81
CA SER A 125 -8.39 6.27 17.57
C SER A 125 -9.20 7.06 18.60
N ASN A 126 -9.84 8.14 18.18
CA ASN A 126 -11.19 8.40 18.65
C ASN A 126 -12.05 7.26 18.10
N ALA A 127 -11.83 6.06 18.64
CA ALA A 127 -12.84 5.02 18.65
C ALA A 127 -13.90 5.59 19.58
N SER A 128 -14.92 6.18 18.96
CA SER A 128 -16.20 6.46 19.57
C SER A 128 -16.58 5.26 20.45
N MET A 129 -16.48 5.48 21.77
CA MET A 129 -17.28 4.77 22.75
C MET A 129 -18.73 4.96 22.34
N ASP A 130 -19.36 3.95 21.76
CA ASP A 130 -20.81 3.78 21.85
C ASP A 130 -21.23 2.40 21.33
N ALA A 131 -22.26 1.86 21.98
CA ALA A 131 -22.94 0.58 21.73
C ALA A 131 -22.36 -0.69 22.37
N HIS A 132 -22.16 -0.67 23.69
CA HIS A 132 -22.58 -1.82 24.50
C HIS A 132 -23.32 -1.31 25.74
N ARG A 133 -24.62 -1.05 25.59
CA ARG A 133 -25.55 -0.95 26.72
C ARG A 133 -26.64 -1.98 26.54
N SER A 134 -26.73 -2.83 27.56
CA SER A 134 -27.58 -3.99 27.74
C SER A 134 -29.07 -3.72 27.50
N GLY A 135 -29.73 -4.69 26.87
CA GLY A 135 -31.18 -4.89 26.91
C GLY A 135 -31.45 -6.35 27.30
N ASN A 136 -31.66 -6.56 28.60
CA ASN A 136 -32.10 -7.81 29.20
C ASN A 136 -33.58 -8.05 28.82
N ALA A 137 -33.92 -9.22 28.30
CA ALA A 137 -35.31 -9.68 28.21
C ALA A 137 -35.35 -11.20 28.38
N SER A 138 -35.52 -11.63 29.63
CA SER A 138 -36.05 -12.93 29.99
C SER A 138 -37.48 -13.07 29.47
N SER A 139 -37.81 -14.14 28.76
CA SER A 139 -39.14 -14.76 28.88
C SER A 139 -39.13 -16.22 28.43
N SER A 140 -39.81 -17.00 29.23
CA SER A 140 -40.01 -18.44 29.25
C SER A 140 -41.33 -18.85 28.57
N GLY A 141 -41.42 -20.11 28.13
CA GLY A 141 -42.65 -20.83 27.77
C GLY A 141 -42.91 -20.85 26.27
N GLY A 142 -43.31 -21.94 25.61
CA GLY A 142 -43.93 -23.18 26.04
C GLY A 142 -44.86 -23.64 24.91
N PHE A 143 -45.00 -24.96 24.76
CA PHE A 143 -45.63 -25.75 23.68
C PHE A 143 -44.73 -26.08 22.48
#